data_AF-A0A4P9VF57-F1
#
_entry.id   AF-A0A4P9VF57-F1
#
_cell.length_a   1.000
_cell.length_b   1.000
_cell.length_c   1.000
_cell.angle_alpha   90.00
_cell.angle_beta   90.00
_cell.angle_gamma   90.00
#
_symmetry.space_group_name_H-M   'P 1'
#
loop_
_entity.id
_entity.type
_entity.pdbx_description
1 polymer ?
#
loop_
_entity_poly.entity_id
_entity_poly.type
_entity_poly.pdbx_seq_one_letter_code
_entity_poly.pdbx_strand_id
1 'polypeptide(L)' 'MSALDPVEEHKRDCHARWMLDNMPAEEIREWLKKQPAEFREDMRQRLNTEREKRRNRGDINPNSNHGPR' A
#
# COMPACT_ATOMS: atom_id res chain seq x y z
N MET A 1 8.76 -17.81 10.65
CA MET A 1 8.53 -16.71 9.68
C MET A 1 9.65 -16.78 8.67
N SER A 2 9.41 -17.37 7.50
CA SER A 2 10.42 -17.45 6.46
C SER A 2 10.69 -16.04 5.95
N ALA A 3 11.95 -15.58 6.02
CA ALA A 3 12.35 -14.32 5.42
C ALA A 3 11.95 -14.36 3.94
N LEU A 4 11.18 -13.35 3.51
CA LEU A 4 10.80 -13.22 2.12
C LEU A 4 12.05 -12.97 1.28
N ASP A 5 12.04 -13.46 0.04
CA ASP A 5 13.11 -13.13 -0.90
C ASP A 5 13.19 -11.60 -1.07
N PRO A 6 14.39 -10.99 -1.10
CA PRO A 6 14.54 -9.54 -1.21
C PRO A 6 13.80 -8.92 -2.41
N VAL A 7 13.67 -9.68 -3.50
CA VAL A 7 12.94 -9.26 -4.70
C VAL A 7 11.43 -9.20 -4.43
N GLU A 8 10.90 -10.17 -3.69
CA GLU A 8 9.48 -10.21 -3.33
C GLU A 8 9.11 -9.12 -2.34
N GLU A 9 9.99 -8.80 -1.39
CA GLU A 9 9.80 -7.65 -0.51
C GLU A 9 9.74 -6.34 -1.30
N HIS A 10 10.68 -6.14 -2.24
CA HIS A 10 10.70 -4.95 -3.06
C HIS A 10 9.45 -4.79 -3.92
N LYS A 11 8.95 -5.89 -4.51
CA LYS A 11 7.70 -5.89 -5.29
C LYS A 11 6.50 -5.47 -4.45
N ARG A 12 6.41 -5.94 -3.19
CA ARG A 12 5.32 -5.58 -2.28
C ARG A 12 5.37 -4.12 -1.88
N ASP A 13 6.56 -3.56 -1.67
CA ASP A 13 6.73 -2.12 -1.42
C ASP A 13 6.31 -1.27 -2.62
N CYS A 14 6.73 -1.66 -3.82
CA CYS A 14 6.29 -1.02 -5.06
C CYS A 14 4.77 -1.11 -5.23
N HIS A 15 4.17 -2.26 -4.92
CA HIS A 15 2.73 -2.44 -4.99
C HIS A 15 2.00 -1.56 -3.97
N ALA A 16 2.46 -1.49 -2.72
CA ALA A 16 1.88 -0.63 -1.69
C ALA A 16 1.90 0.85 -2.10
N ARG A 17 3.00 1.32 -2.70
CA ARG A 17 3.09 2.69 -3.25
C ARG A 17 2.07 2.90 -4.37
N TRP A 18 2.04 2.00 -5.33
CA TRP A 18 1.10 2.08 -6.45
C TRP A 18 -0.36 2.11 -5.98
N MET A 19 -0.72 1.27 -5.00
CA MET A 19 -2.06 1.26 -4.41
C MET A 19 -2.40 2.61 -3.78
N LEU A 20 -1.48 3.20 -2.99
CA LEU A 20 -1.72 4.50 -2.37
C LEU A 20 -1.81 5.65 -3.38
N ASP A 21 -1.19 5.52 -4.55
CA ASP A 21 -1.27 6.51 -5.63
C ASP A 21 -2.53 6.35 -6.47
N ASN A 22 -2.95 5.12 -6.76
CA ASN A 22 -3.95 4.83 -7.80
C ASN A 22 -5.30 4.39 -7.24
N MET A 23 -5.37 3.98 -5.98
CA MET A 23 -6.59 3.44 -5.38
C MET A 23 -7.06 4.29 -4.20
N PRO A 24 -8.38 4.53 -4.07
CA PRO A 24 -8.94 5.15 -2.87
C PRO A 24 -8.79 4.21 -1.66
N ALA A 25 -8.76 4.80 -0.47
CA ALA A 25 -8.54 4.06 0.77
C ALA A 25 -9.56 2.93 1.01
N GLU A 26 -10.82 3.11 0.61
CA GLU A 26 -11.86 2.09 0.73
C GLU A 26 -11.61 0.89 -0.19
N GLU A 27 -11.19 1.11 -1.43
CA GLU A 27 -10.84 0.03 -2.36
C GLU A 27 -9.63 -0.77 -1.87
N ILE A 28 -8.62 -0.09 -1.30
CA ILE A 28 -7.46 -0.76 -0.69
C ILE A 28 -7.93 -1.67 0.46
N ARG A 29 -8.86 -1.21 1.31
CA ARG A 29 -9.42 -2.02 2.41
C ARG A 29 -10.19 -3.23 1.90
N GLU A 30 -11.04 -3.03 0.89
CA GLU A 30 -11.79 -4.13 0.27
C GLU A 30 -10.86 -5.14 -0.42
N TRP A 31 -9.80 -4.67 -1.08
CA TRP A 31 -8.78 -5.53 -1.66
C TRP A 31 -8.03 -6.33 -0.59
N LEU A 32 -7.64 -5.70 0.51
CA LEU A 32 -6.95 -6.35 1.64
C LEU A 32 -7.80 -7.46 2.28
N LYS A 33 -9.14 -7.31 2.32
CA LYS A 33 -10.04 -8.34 2.84
C LYS A 33 -10.05 -9.63 2.00
N LYS A 34 -9.74 -9.52 0.70
CA LYS A 34 -9.69 -10.66 -0.23
C LYS A 34 -8.37 -11.43 -0.17
N GLN A 35 -7.36 -10.92 0.52
CA GLN A 35 -6.05 -11.53 0.62
C GLN A 35 -5.94 -12.51 1.79
N PRO A 36 -5.02 -13.50 1.73
CA PRO A 36 -4.70 -14.37 2.86
C PRO A 36 -4.26 -13.58 4.10
N ALA A 37 -4.55 -14.09 5.30
CA ALA A 37 -4.32 -13.37 6.55
C ALA A 37 -2.88 -12.89 6.73
N GLU A 38 -1.89 -13.76 6.49
CA GLU A 38 -0.46 -13.43 6.62
C GLU A 38 -0.03 -12.34 5.63
N PHE A 39 -0.49 -12.42 4.38
CA PHE A 39 -0.19 -11.43 3.36
C PHE A 39 -0.89 -10.09 3.63
N ARG A 40 -2.11 -10.13 4.16
CA ARG A 40 -2.87 -8.95 4.55
C ARG A 40 -2.17 -8.16 5.64
N GLU A 41 -1.60 -8.84 6.64
CA GLU A 41 -0.86 -8.18 7.73
C GLU A 41 0.43 -7.53 7.22
N ASP A 42 1.21 -8.23 6.40
CA ASP A 42 2.42 -7.68 5.76
C ASP A 42 2.09 -6.44 4.91
N MET A 43 1.11 -6.55 4.00
CA MET A 43 0.71 -5.41 3.17
C MET A 43 0.15 -4.25 3.99
N ARG A 44 -0.58 -4.51 5.08
CA ARG A 44 -1.09 -3.46 5.98
C ARG A 44 0.05 -2.69 6.64
N GLN A 45 1.10 -3.38 7.08
CA GLN A 45 2.29 -2.73 7.64
C GLN A 45 2.98 -1.86 6.59
N ARG A 46 3.21 -2.40 5.38
CA ARG A 46 3.85 -1.66 4.28
C ARG A 46 3.06 -0.41 3.86
N LEU A 47 1.74 -0.53 3.73
CA LEU A 47 0.85 0.61 3.43
C LEU A 47 0.90 1.70 4.51
N ASN A 48 0.96 1.31 5.78
CA ASN A 48 1.09 2.27 6.89
C ASN A 48 2.45 2.97 6.86
N THR A 49 3.53 2.22 6.65
CA THR A 49 4.89 2.79 6.53
C THR A 49 5.00 3.77 5.36
N GLU A 50 4.45 3.44 4.19
CA GLU A 50 4.47 4.35 3.05
C GLU A 50 3.57 5.59 3.26
N ARG A 51 2.43 5.44 3.96
CA ARG A 51 1.60 6.59 4.38
C ARG A 51 2.35 7.54 5.32
N GLU A 52 3.05 6.98 6.31
CA GLU A 52 3.84 7.76 7.25
C GLU A 52 4.99 8.49 6.54
N LYS A 53 5.69 7.80 5.63
CA LYS A 53 6.72 8.41 4.79
C LYS A 53 6.19 9.58 3.96
N ARG A 54 4.98 9.48 3.39
CA ARG A 54 4.35 10.57 2.63
C ARG A 54 3.97 11.74 3.53
N ARG A 55 3.40 11.44 4.71
CA ARG A 55 3.09 12.45 5.73
C ARG A 55 4.32 13.23 6.15
N ASN A 56 5.44 12.54 6.39
CA ASN A 56 6.69 13.17 6.82
C ASN A 56 7.36 14.00 5.71
N ARG A 57 7.11 13.69 4.44
CA ARG A 57 7.60 14.48 3.31
C ARG A 57 6.75 15.71 2.97
N GLY A 58 5.58 15.86 3.59
CA GLY A 58 4.63 16.92 3.24
C GLY A 58 3.87 16.67 1.92
N ASP A 59 4.05 15.50 1.29
CA ASP A 59 3.40 15.09 0.03
C ASP A 59 1.93 14.65 0.21
N ILE A 60 1.24 15.14 1.24
CA ILE A 60 -0.20 14.91 1.34
C ILE A 60 -0.86 15.84 0.33
N ASN A 61 -1.03 15.34 -0.90
CA ASN A 61 -2.05 15.87 -1.80
C ASN A 61 -3.40 15.31 -1.31
N PRO A 62 -4.28 16.12 -0.69
CA PRO A 62 -5.57 15.64 -0.18
C PRO A 62 -6.57 15.31 -1.30
N ASN A 63 -6.17 15.44 -2.58
CA ASN A 63 -7.05 15.38 -3.72
C ASN A 63 -6.50 14.52 -4.87
N SER A 64 -5.90 13.34 -4.59
CA SER A 64 -5.77 12.29 -5.61
C SER A 64 -7.14 11.68 -5.91
N ASN A 65 -7.99 12.53 -6.49
CA ASN A 65 -9.22 12.19 -7.16
C ASN A 65 -8.79 11.72 -8.56
N HIS A 66 -8.36 10.46 -8.67
CA HIS A 66 -8.16 9.84 -9.97
C HIS A 66 -9.53 9.61 -10.61
N GLY A 67 -10.02 10.64 -11.30
CA GLY A 67 -11.10 10.49 -12.26
C GLY A 67 -10.73 9.45 -13.32
N PRO A 68 -11.73 8.79 -13.94
CA PRO A 68 -11.48 7.72 -14.89
C PRO A 68 -10.70 8.26 -16.10
N ARG A 69 -9.68 7.51 -16.51
CA ARG A 69 -8.94 7.72 -17.75
C ARG A 69 -9.86 7.62 -18.97
#